data_AF-A0A843J688-F1
#
_entry.id   AF-A0A843J688-F1
#
_cell.length_a   1.000
_cell.length_b   1.000
_cell.length_c   1.000
_cell.angle_alpha   90.00
_cell.angle_beta   90.00
_cell.angle_gamma   90.00
#
_symmetry.space_group_name_H-M   'P 1'
#
loop_
_entity.id
_entity.type
_entity.pdbx_description
1 polymer ?
#
loop_
_entity_poly.entity_id
_entity_poly.type
_entity_poly.pdbx_seq_one_letter_code
_entity_poly.pdbx_strand_id
1 'polypeptide(L)'
;MIIIAIGKPKGNLYREIDQFRRKSIDEISDKADEKLVPAQFAPSASNTQPWYFTHSDDGSYDLYRVKLGRLRNRFYKKWNKIDTGIALAHLYVANKDSFRFFIKDNPKELKDCFYAGSFEI
;
A
#
# COMPACT_ATOMS: atom_id res chain seq x y z
N MET A 1 0.18 18.93 7.03
CA MET A 1 -0.80 18.48 8.04
C MET A 1 -1.77 17.53 7.35
N ILE A 2 -2.15 16.44 8.00
CA ILE A 2 -3.22 15.55 7.54
C ILE A 2 -4.36 15.68 8.55
N ILE A 3 -5.55 15.92 8.05
CA ILE A 3 -6.77 15.98 8.86
C ILE A 3 -7.66 14.82 8.40
N ILE A 4 -8.15 14.03 9.34
CA ILE A 4 -9.14 13.00 9.09
C ILE A 4 -10.48 13.55 9.57
N ALA A 5 -11.33 13.95 8.63
CA ALA A 5 -12.69 14.37 8.94
C ALA A 5 -13.59 13.13 9.10
N ILE A 6 -14.36 13.08 10.18
CA ILE A 6 -15.30 12.00 10.47
C ILE A 6 -16.67 12.62 10.73
N GLY A 7 -17.72 12.02 10.18
CA GLY A 7 -19.09 12.52 10.32
C GLY A 7 -20.11 11.55 9.74
N LYS A 8 -21.40 11.88 9.88
CA LYS A 8 -22.49 11.07 9.32
C LYS A 8 -22.52 11.23 7.79
N PRO A 9 -22.55 10.14 7.01
CA PRO A 9 -22.66 10.24 5.55
C PRO A 9 -24.04 10.78 5.17
N LYS A 10 -24.09 11.61 4.13
CA LYS A 10 -25.35 11.95 3.47
C LYS A 10 -25.64 10.85 2.43
N GLY A 11 -26.53 9.91 2.77
CA GLY A 11 -26.88 8.77 1.91
C GLY A 11 -26.27 7.46 2.40
N ASN A 12 -26.06 6.50 1.48
CA ASN A 12 -25.48 5.21 1.82
C ASN A 12 -24.01 5.36 2.22
N LEU A 13 -23.63 4.72 3.33
CA LEU A 13 -22.25 4.69 3.83
C LEU A 13 -21.35 3.80 2.95
N TYR A 14 -21.92 2.72 2.44
CA TYR A 14 -21.18 1.68 1.75
C TYR A 14 -21.14 1.95 0.25
N ARG A 15 -20.03 1.52 -0.36
CA ARG A 15 -19.81 1.56 -1.79
C ARG A 15 -19.79 0.15 -2.34
N GLU A 16 -20.33 -0.02 -3.53
CA GLU A 16 -20.19 -1.25 -4.31
C GLU A 16 -18.74 -1.38 -4.82
N ILE A 17 -18.31 -2.61 -5.11
CA ILE A 17 -16.93 -2.92 -5.51
C ILE A 17 -16.52 -2.15 -6.78
N ASP A 18 -17.44 -2.00 -7.74
CA ASP A 18 -17.23 -1.29 -9.00
C ASP A 18 -17.04 0.24 -8.84
N GLN A 19 -17.46 0.79 -7.70
CA GLN A 19 -17.25 2.21 -7.37
C GLN A 19 -15.82 2.50 -6.90
N PHE A 20 -15.03 1.46 -6.58
CA PHE A 20 -13.64 1.61 -6.21
C PHE A 20 -12.76 1.69 -7.45
N ARG A 21 -12.26 2.89 -7.76
CA ARG A 21 -11.17 3.07 -8.72
C ARG A 21 -9.87 2.64 -8.07
N ARG A 22 -9.49 1.37 -8.23
CA ARG A 22 -8.26 0.79 -7.71
C ARG A 22 -7.48 0.07 -8.81
N LYS A 23 -6.16 0.01 -8.63
CA LYS A 23 -5.28 -0.82 -9.44
C LYS A 23 -5.62 -2.29 -9.20
N SER A 24 -5.44 -3.15 -10.19
CA SER A 24 -5.57 -4.60 -10.01
C SER A 24 -4.48 -5.12 -9.06
N ILE A 25 -4.63 -6.36 -8.59
CA ILE A 25 -3.63 -7.00 -7.75
C ILE A 25 -2.28 -7.14 -8.48
N ASP A 26 -2.33 -7.45 -9.78
CA ASP A 26 -1.15 -7.60 -10.65
C ASP A 26 -0.41 -6.27 -10.89
N GLU A 27 -1.11 -5.14 -10.76
CA GLU A 27 -0.51 -3.81 -10.87
C GLU A 27 0.19 -3.35 -9.59
N ILE A 28 -0.13 -3.97 -8.44
CA ILE A 28 0.43 -3.64 -7.14
C ILE A 28 1.31 -4.75 -6.56
N SER A 29 1.45 -5.89 -7.23
CA SER A 29 2.31 -6.98 -6.78
C SER A 29 3.04 -7.67 -7.95
N ASP A 30 4.11 -8.39 -7.65
CA ASP A 30 4.83 -9.25 -8.60
C ASP A 30 4.08 -10.54 -8.95
N LYS A 31 3.16 -10.98 -8.09
CA LYS A 31 2.21 -12.07 -8.35
C LYS A 31 0.86 -11.79 -7.71
N ALA A 32 -0.20 -12.33 -8.29
CA ALA A 32 -1.53 -12.27 -7.69
C ALA A 32 -1.54 -13.00 -6.33
N ASP A 33 -1.92 -12.29 -5.28
CA ASP A 33 -2.12 -12.83 -3.93
C ASP A 33 -3.31 -12.13 -3.27
N GLU A 34 -4.35 -12.91 -2.95
CA GLU A 34 -5.56 -12.41 -2.31
C GLU A 34 -5.30 -11.84 -0.90
N LYS A 35 -4.22 -12.27 -0.24
CA LYS A 35 -3.80 -11.71 1.06
C LYS A 35 -3.49 -10.22 0.98
N LEU A 36 -3.19 -9.69 -0.21
CA LEU A 36 -2.89 -8.27 -0.44
C LEU A 36 -4.13 -7.42 -0.77
N VAL A 37 -5.32 -8.02 -0.91
CA VAL A 37 -6.59 -7.31 -1.17
C VAL A 37 -6.90 -6.22 -0.13
N PRO A 38 -6.64 -6.39 1.19
CA PRO A 38 -6.85 -5.31 2.15
C PRO A 38 -6.04 -4.04 1.81
N ALA A 39 -4.80 -4.20 1.33
CA ALA A 39 -3.98 -3.07 0.87
C ALA A 39 -4.51 -2.46 -0.44
N GLN A 40 -5.09 -3.26 -1.34
CA GLN A 40 -5.70 -2.77 -2.58
C GLN A 40 -6.78 -1.71 -2.31
N PHE A 41 -7.62 -1.91 -1.29
CA PHE A 41 -8.71 -1.00 -0.97
C PHE A 41 -8.31 0.23 -0.15
N ALA A 42 -7.08 0.26 0.37
CA ALA A 42 -6.56 1.37 1.16
C ALA A 42 -6.69 2.73 0.43
N PRO A 43 -6.99 3.82 1.16
CA PRO A 43 -7.01 5.17 0.57
C PRO A 43 -5.58 5.66 0.31
N SER A 44 -5.45 6.59 -0.65
CA SER A 44 -4.18 7.25 -0.96
C SER A 44 -4.39 8.66 -1.49
N ALA A 45 -3.41 9.54 -1.31
CA ALA A 45 -3.45 10.89 -1.84
C ALA A 45 -3.60 10.86 -3.38
N SER A 46 -4.61 11.57 -3.87
CA SER A 46 -4.97 11.61 -5.29
C SER A 46 -5.14 10.23 -5.94
N ASN A 47 -5.52 9.21 -5.14
CA ASN A 47 -5.75 7.83 -5.56
C ASN A 47 -4.55 7.17 -6.29
N THR A 48 -3.33 7.59 -5.98
CA THR A 48 -2.12 7.17 -6.71
C THR A 48 -1.67 5.75 -6.41
N GLN A 49 -2.06 5.19 -5.26
CA GLN A 49 -1.73 3.84 -4.81
C GLN A 49 -0.23 3.54 -4.99
N PRO A 50 0.64 4.25 -4.25
CA PRO A 50 2.08 4.25 -4.49
C PRO A 50 2.81 3.06 -3.84
N TRP A 51 2.12 1.97 -3.51
CA TRP A 51 2.70 0.75 -2.95
C TRP A 51 2.86 -0.32 -4.02
N TYR A 52 3.90 -1.14 -3.86
CA TYR A 52 4.14 -2.33 -4.67
C TYR A 52 4.71 -3.43 -3.78
N PHE A 53 4.20 -4.65 -3.91
CA PHE A 53 4.54 -5.79 -3.07
C PHE A 53 5.31 -6.83 -3.88
N THR A 54 6.43 -7.32 -3.34
CA THR A 54 7.09 -8.50 -3.91
C THR A 54 7.16 -9.62 -2.89
N HIS A 55 7.25 -10.84 -3.37
CA HIS A 55 7.35 -12.00 -2.49
C HIS A 55 8.79 -12.49 -2.42
N SER A 56 9.20 -12.82 -1.21
CA SER A 56 10.50 -13.41 -0.93
C SER A 56 10.38 -14.93 -0.80
N ASP A 57 11.49 -15.64 -1.03
CA ASP A 57 11.52 -17.11 -0.98
C ASP A 57 11.26 -17.67 0.43
N ASP A 58 11.49 -16.86 1.47
CA ASP A 58 11.23 -17.18 2.88
C ASP A 58 9.75 -17.04 3.28
N GLY A 59 8.87 -16.69 2.33
CA GLY A 59 7.44 -16.46 2.59
C GLY A 59 7.12 -15.05 3.08
N SER A 60 8.11 -14.19 3.28
CA SER A 60 7.90 -12.77 3.59
C SER A 60 7.57 -11.96 2.34
N TYR A 61 7.03 -10.77 2.56
CA TYR A 61 6.70 -9.78 1.55
C TYR A 61 7.64 -8.60 1.70
N ASP A 62 8.15 -8.07 0.59
CA ASP A 62 8.81 -6.77 0.57
C ASP A 62 7.84 -5.71 0.07
N LEU A 63 7.81 -4.58 0.78
CA LEU A 63 7.00 -3.43 0.43
C LEU A 63 7.88 -2.33 -0.17
N TYR A 64 7.48 -1.88 -1.35
CA TYR A 64 8.12 -0.79 -2.07
C TYR A 64 7.18 0.37 -2.28
N ARG A 65 7.75 1.57 -2.34
CA ARG A 65 7.08 2.79 -2.77
C ARG A 65 7.44 3.11 -4.21
N VAL A 66 6.45 3.15 -5.09
CA VAL A 66 6.65 3.47 -6.50
C VAL A 66 6.99 4.96 -6.67
N LYS A 67 8.03 5.27 -7.46
CA LYS A 67 8.37 6.65 -7.84
C LYS A 67 7.38 7.12 -8.90
N LEU A 68 6.40 7.91 -8.48
CA LEU A 68 5.40 8.51 -9.38
C LEU A 68 6.03 9.59 -10.29
N GLY A 69 6.81 9.22 -11.32
CA GLY A 69 7.39 10.14 -12.31
C GLY A 69 8.31 11.26 -11.76
N ARG A 70 9.12 11.89 -12.63
CA ARG A 70 10.11 12.89 -12.18
C ARG A 70 9.49 14.17 -11.58
N LEU A 71 8.35 14.62 -12.11
CA LEU A 71 7.69 15.87 -11.69
C LEU A 71 6.86 15.72 -10.40
N ARG A 72 6.15 14.59 -10.24
CA ARG A 72 5.28 14.32 -9.06
C ARG A 72 6.10 13.94 -7.82
N ASN A 73 7.25 13.28 -7.99
CA ASN A 73 8.04 12.77 -6.87
C ASN A 73 8.59 13.87 -5.94
N ARG A 74 8.81 15.12 -6.41
CA ARG A 74 9.31 16.21 -5.54
C ARG A 74 8.26 16.72 -4.55
N PHE A 75 6.98 16.76 -4.95
CA PHE A 75 5.88 17.21 -4.09
C PHE A 75 5.24 16.08 -3.28
N TYR A 76 5.23 14.86 -3.82
CA TYR A 76 4.50 13.72 -3.24
C TYR A 76 5.37 12.78 -2.39
N LYS A 77 6.70 12.99 -2.32
CA LYS A 77 7.63 12.13 -1.54
C LYS A 77 7.18 11.86 -0.11
N LYS A 78 6.68 12.87 0.61
CA LYS A 78 6.19 12.73 1.99
C LYS A 78 4.84 11.99 2.04
N TRP A 79 3.95 12.27 1.10
CA TRP A 79 2.62 11.68 1.00
C TRP A 79 2.67 10.20 0.65
N ASN A 80 3.54 9.80 -0.28
CA ASN A 80 3.70 8.39 -0.66
C ASN A 80 4.11 7.52 0.52
N LYS A 81 4.93 8.04 1.46
CA LYS A 81 5.29 7.29 2.68
C LYS A 81 4.07 7.03 3.55
N ILE A 82 3.22 8.04 3.71
CA ILE A 82 2.02 7.96 4.55
C ILE A 82 0.99 7.02 3.90
N ASP A 83 0.73 7.19 2.61
CA ASP A 83 -0.19 6.32 1.85
C ASP A 83 0.26 4.84 1.91
N THR A 84 1.58 4.60 1.79
CA THR A 84 2.15 3.26 1.92
C THR A 84 1.97 2.70 3.33
N GLY A 85 2.14 3.54 4.36
CA GLY A 85 1.87 3.15 5.75
C GLY A 85 0.39 2.86 6.01
N ILE A 86 -0.53 3.58 5.36
CA ILE A 86 -1.98 3.30 5.44
C ILE A 86 -2.31 1.95 4.78
N ALA A 87 -1.71 1.63 3.64
CA ALA A 87 -1.87 0.31 3.02
C ALA A 87 -1.34 -0.81 3.92
N LEU A 88 -0.17 -0.61 4.53
CA LEU A 88 0.40 -1.55 5.50
C LEU A 88 -0.50 -1.71 6.74
N ALA A 89 -1.11 -0.63 7.21
CA ALA A 89 -2.04 -0.68 8.34
C ALA A 89 -3.30 -1.51 8.02
N HIS A 90 -3.80 -1.51 6.78
CA HIS A 90 -4.90 -2.39 6.37
C HIS A 90 -4.49 -3.87 6.45
N LEU A 91 -3.27 -4.21 6.02
CA LEU A 91 -2.74 -5.56 6.14
C LEU A 91 -2.57 -5.97 7.60
N TYR A 92 -2.04 -5.08 8.43
CA TYR A 92 -1.93 -5.30 9.87
C TYR A 92 -3.29 -5.57 10.52
N VAL A 93 -4.31 -4.74 10.23
CA VAL A 93 -5.64 -4.93 10.82
C VAL A 93 -6.29 -6.23 10.35
N ALA A 94 -6.11 -6.60 9.07
CA ALA A 94 -6.64 -7.85 8.51
C ALA A 94 -5.92 -9.11 9.03
N ASN A 95 -4.67 -8.99 9.46
CA ASN A 95 -3.81 -10.12 9.87
C ASN A 95 -3.21 -9.90 11.26
N LYS A 96 -3.99 -9.34 12.20
CA LYS A 96 -3.47 -8.78 13.45
C LYS A 96 -2.63 -9.74 14.30
N ASP A 97 -2.92 -11.03 14.24
CA ASP A 97 -2.26 -12.05 15.07
C ASP A 97 -0.99 -12.62 14.43
N SER A 98 -0.85 -12.55 13.09
CA SER A 98 0.31 -13.05 12.34
C SER A 98 1.21 -11.94 11.80
N PHE A 99 0.71 -10.70 11.72
CA PHE A 99 1.42 -9.61 11.08
C PHE A 99 2.70 -9.25 11.83
N ARG A 100 3.83 -9.29 11.12
CA ARG A 100 5.13 -8.83 11.62
C ARG A 100 5.81 -7.95 10.59
N PHE A 101 6.23 -6.74 10.97
CA PHE A 101 7.01 -5.84 10.12
C PHE A 101 8.47 -5.77 10.55
N PHE A 102 9.38 -5.70 9.59
CA PHE A 102 10.82 -5.57 9.83
C PHE A 102 11.53 -4.87 8.67
N ILE A 103 12.78 -4.48 8.88
CA ILE A 103 13.63 -3.86 7.87
C ILE A 103 14.76 -4.85 7.56
N LYS A 104 14.92 -5.20 6.28
CA LYS A 104 16.07 -5.98 5.79
C LYS A 104 17.28 -5.05 5.65
N ASP A 105 18.47 -5.55 5.99
CA ASP A 105 19.72 -4.79 5.83
C ASP A 105 20.08 -4.59 4.35
N ASN A 106 19.84 -5.63 3.54
CA ASN A 106 20.13 -5.64 2.09
C ASN A 106 18.89 -6.05 1.28
N PRO A 107 17.88 -5.17 1.17
CA PRO A 107 16.69 -5.46 0.38
C PRO A 107 17.01 -5.48 -1.12
N LYS A 108 16.24 -6.26 -1.89
CA LYS A 108 16.36 -6.26 -3.35
C LYS A 108 16.05 -4.88 -3.91
N GLU A 109 16.92 -4.33 -4.74
CA GLU A 109 16.63 -3.06 -5.39
C GLU A 109 15.69 -3.25 -6.58
N LEU A 110 14.63 -2.46 -6.63
CA LEU A 110 13.71 -2.41 -7.75
C LEU A 110 13.81 -1.06 -8.47
N LYS A 111 13.86 -1.12 -9.80
CA LYS A 111 13.89 0.08 -10.64
C LYS A 111 12.67 0.94 -10.35
N ASP A 112 12.89 2.25 -10.26
CA ASP A 112 11.85 3.26 -10.00
C ASP A 112 11.02 3.02 -8.72
N CYS A 113 11.60 2.31 -7.75
CA CYS A 113 10.98 2.06 -6.45
C CYS A 113 11.91 2.49 -5.30
N PHE A 114 11.33 2.65 -4.11
CA PHE A 114 12.07 2.80 -2.85
C PHE A 114 11.59 1.73 -1.89
N TYR A 115 12.49 0.90 -1.37
CA TYR A 115 12.16 -0.02 -0.30
C TYR A 115 11.57 0.72 0.92
N ALA A 116 10.52 0.16 1.49
CA ALA A 116 9.82 0.69 2.65
C ALA A 116 9.94 -0.22 3.88
N GLY A 117 10.19 -1.51 3.67
CA GLY A 117 10.27 -2.54 4.70
C GLY A 117 9.77 -3.87 4.18
N SER A 118 9.76 -4.87 5.05
CA SER A 118 9.26 -6.21 4.78
C SER A 118 8.25 -6.62 5.86
N PHE A 119 7.39 -7.56 5.54
CA PHE A 119 6.41 -8.08 6.49
C PHE A 119 6.06 -9.55 6.24
N GLU A 120 5.50 -10.19 7.25
CA GLU A 120 4.92 -11.54 7.22
C GLU A 120 3.43 -11.45 7.59
N ILE A 121 2.59 -12.27 6.95
CA ILE A 121 1.14 -12.39 7.21
C ILE A 121 0.58 -13.81 6.99
#